data_AF-A0AAW9BQE4-F1
#
_entry.id   AF-A0AAW9BQE4-F1
#
_cell.length_a   1.000
_cell.length_b   1.000
_cell.length_c   1.000
_cell.angle_alpha   90.00
_cell.angle_beta   90.00
_cell.angle_gamma   90.00
#
_symmetry.space_group_name_H-M   'P 1'
#
loop_
_entity.id
_entity.type
_entity.pdbx_description
1 polymer ?
#
loop_
_entity_poly.entity_id
_entity_poly.type
_entity_poly.pdbx_seq_one_letter_code
_entity_poly.pdbx_strand_id
1 'polypeptide(L)'
;AIIAPDTSPRGEGVADDASYDLGQGAGFYLNATQAPWSLHYHMYDYVTQELPAIIEANFPVSDVKSISGHSMGGHGALTIGLKNPTLYRSISAFSPISNPMQCPWGQKAFTAYLGTDIESWKQYDASELLKKEKSPLPILVDQGDADGFLSEQLKPEVLLAAAKQHGSELNLRMQSGYDHSYYFISSFID
;
A
#
# COMPACT_ATOMS: atom_id res chain seq x y z
N ALA A 1 -5.69 14.13 13.43
CA ALA A 1 -4.26 13.87 13.68
C ALA A 1 -3.66 13.21 12.44
N ILE A 2 -2.35 13.35 12.20
CA ILE A 2 -1.62 12.56 11.19
C ILE A 2 -0.82 11.50 11.94
N ILE A 3 -0.98 10.24 11.53
CA ILE A 3 -0.30 9.10 12.12
C ILE A 3 0.61 8.51 11.04
N ALA A 4 1.92 8.48 11.30
CA ALA A 4 2.92 7.92 10.40
C ALA A 4 3.61 6.73 11.08
N PRO A 5 3.13 5.49 10.87
CA PRO A 5 3.77 4.30 11.43
C PRO A 5 5.11 3.98 10.75
N ASP A 6 5.89 3.12 11.40
CA ASP A 6 7.03 2.46 10.75
C ASP A 6 6.54 1.48 9.66
N THR A 7 7.45 1.03 8.79
CA THR A 7 7.13 0.27 7.57
C THR A 7 7.32 -1.25 7.70
N SER A 8 7.86 -1.72 8.83
CA SER A 8 8.07 -3.13 9.15
C SER A 8 8.23 -3.31 10.67
N PRO A 9 8.17 -4.56 11.19
CA PRO A 9 8.74 -4.87 12.50
C PRO A 9 10.24 -4.50 12.56
N ARG A 10 10.75 -4.28 13.78
CA ARG A 10 12.15 -3.89 14.06
C ARG A 10 12.76 -4.71 15.20
N GLY A 11 14.06 -4.95 15.14
CA GLY A 11 14.85 -5.53 16.23
C GLY A 11 15.79 -6.67 15.81
N GLU A 12 16.80 -6.97 16.63
CA GLU A 12 17.83 -7.98 16.31
C GLU A 12 17.29 -9.40 16.11
N GLY A 13 16.14 -9.73 16.72
CA GLY A 13 15.47 -11.02 16.56
C GLY A 13 14.45 -11.07 15.41
N VAL A 14 14.27 -9.97 14.67
CA VAL A 14 13.35 -9.91 13.52
C VAL A 14 14.10 -10.36 12.28
N ALA A 15 13.50 -11.28 11.52
CA ALA A 15 14.07 -11.72 10.25
C ALA A 15 14.26 -10.54 9.30
N ASP A 16 15.36 -10.55 8.55
CA ASP A 16 15.76 -9.43 7.69
C ASP A 16 16.47 -9.94 6.43
N ASP A 17 16.63 -9.05 5.46
CA ASP A 17 17.36 -9.29 4.21
C ASP A 17 18.38 -8.17 3.96
N ALA A 18 19.48 -8.47 3.24
CA ALA A 18 20.49 -7.48 2.92
C ALA A 18 20.03 -6.49 1.82
N SER A 19 19.01 -6.87 1.04
CA SER A 19 18.41 -6.04 0.01
C SER A 19 17.38 -5.07 0.58
N TYR A 20 17.32 -3.86 0.02
CA TYR A 20 16.43 -2.80 0.51
C TYR A 20 14.94 -3.07 0.28
N ASP A 21 14.60 -4.00 -0.61
CA ASP A 21 13.24 -4.31 -1.07
C ASP A 21 12.65 -5.58 -0.41
N LEU A 22 13.30 -6.10 0.62
CA LEU A 22 12.81 -7.22 1.44
C LEU A 22 13.26 -7.06 2.90
N GLY A 23 12.46 -7.53 3.85
CA GLY A 23 12.80 -7.46 5.27
C GLY A 23 12.50 -6.11 5.93
N GLN A 24 13.40 -5.67 6.81
CA GLN A 24 13.23 -4.47 7.62
C GLN A 24 13.22 -3.23 6.71
N GLY A 25 12.14 -2.44 6.79
CA GLY A 25 11.90 -1.32 5.89
C GLY A 25 10.94 -1.66 4.74
N ALA A 26 10.69 -2.95 4.50
CA ALA A 26 9.95 -3.48 3.36
C ALA A 26 8.86 -4.49 3.80
N GLY A 27 8.00 -4.10 4.74
CA GLY A 27 6.95 -4.99 5.28
C GLY A 27 5.75 -5.22 4.37
N PHE A 28 5.63 -4.48 3.26
CA PHE A 28 4.58 -4.62 2.23
C PHE A 28 3.12 -4.60 2.74
N TYR A 29 2.86 -4.15 3.98
CA TYR A 29 1.52 -3.98 4.55
C TYR A 29 0.62 -5.23 4.39
N LEU A 30 1.23 -6.41 4.55
CA LEU A 30 0.58 -7.71 4.50
C LEU A 30 0.78 -8.48 5.81
N ASN A 31 0.08 -9.61 5.96
CA ASN A 31 0.37 -10.59 6.98
C ASN A 31 1.11 -11.76 6.33
N ALA A 32 2.40 -11.89 6.62
CA ALA A 32 3.24 -12.97 6.11
C ALA A 32 2.77 -14.33 6.66
N THR A 33 2.82 -15.34 5.81
CA THR A 33 2.47 -16.74 6.13
C THR A 33 3.68 -17.67 6.10
N GLN A 34 4.74 -17.28 5.39
CA GLN A 34 5.96 -18.07 5.28
C GLN A 34 6.96 -17.77 6.38
N ALA A 35 7.60 -18.81 6.90
CA ALA A 35 8.73 -18.67 7.82
C ALA A 35 9.97 -18.11 7.07
N PRO A 36 10.85 -17.34 7.73
CA PRO A 36 10.76 -16.90 9.12
C PRO A 36 9.87 -15.66 9.34
N TRP A 37 9.34 -15.08 8.27
CA TRP A 37 8.65 -13.79 8.26
C TRP A 37 7.33 -13.79 9.05
N SER A 38 6.60 -14.90 9.01
CA SER A 38 5.32 -15.10 9.70
C SER A 38 5.39 -15.00 11.23
N LEU A 39 6.57 -14.83 11.82
CA LEU A 39 6.72 -14.54 13.24
C LEU A 39 6.45 -13.06 13.58
N HIS A 40 6.76 -12.14 12.68
CA HIS A 40 6.75 -10.69 12.98
C HIS A 40 6.11 -9.81 11.90
N TYR A 41 6.05 -10.26 10.65
CA TYR A 41 5.61 -9.44 9.51
C TYR A 41 4.08 -9.46 9.37
N HIS A 42 3.40 -8.87 10.35
CA HIS A 42 1.94 -8.70 10.41
C HIS A 42 1.54 -7.23 10.28
N MET A 43 2.12 -6.54 9.29
CA MET A 43 1.92 -5.11 9.11
C MET A 43 0.47 -4.76 8.73
N TYR A 44 -0.24 -5.66 8.05
CA TYR A 44 -1.67 -5.45 7.77
C TYR A 44 -2.48 -5.38 9.07
N ASP A 45 -2.32 -6.35 9.98
CA ASP A 45 -3.03 -6.34 11.26
C ASP A 45 -2.60 -5.17 12.14
N TYR A 46 -1.31 -4.88 12.19
CA TYR A 46 -0.79 -3.73 12.94
C TYR A 46 -1.45 -2.42 12.50
N VAL A 47 -1.49 -2.14 11.20
CA VAL A 47 -2.05 -0.88 10.66
C VAL A 47 -3.57 -0.83 10.74
N THR A 48 -4.26 -1.97 10.63
CA THR A 48 -5.74 -1.99 10.58
C THR A 48 -6.42 -2.16 11.93
N GLN A 49 -5.74 -2.76 12.92
CA GLN A 49 -6.35 -3.15 14.19
C GLN A 49 -5.58 -2.56 15.38
N GLU A 50 -4.32 -2.94 15.56
CA GLU A 50 -3.56 -2.61 16.78
C GLU A 50 -3.28 -1.11 16.90
N LEU A 51 -2.69 -0.51 15.87
CA LEU A 51 -2.31 0.90 15.90
C LEU A 51 -3.54 1.81 16.02
N PRO A 52 -4.63 1.66 15.25
CA PRO A 52 -5.84 2.45 15.44
C PRO A 52 -6.39 2.36 16.88
N ALA A 53 -6.42 1.17 17.47
CA ALA A 53 -6.90 0.99 18.84
C ALA A 53 -6.02 1.75 19.87
N ILE A 54 -4.70 1.71 19.71
CA ILE A 54 -3.77 2.48 20.55
C ILE A 54 -4.01 3.98 20.37
N ILE A 55 -4.16 4.45 19.13
CA ILE A 55 -4.34 5.87 18.82
C ILE A 55 -5.65 6.40 19.43
N GLU A 56 -6.76 5.70 19.20
CA GLU A 56 -8.09 6.09 19.69
C GLU A 56 -8.18 6.08 21.22
N ALA A 57 -7.43 5.19 21.90
CA ALA A 57 -7.41 5.12 23.36
C ALA A 57 -6.54 6.21 24.02
N ASN A 58 -5.54 6.75 23.32
CA ASN A 58 -4.50 7.60 23.94
C ASN A 58 -4.48 9.05 23.43
N PHE A 59 -5.18 9.36 22.33
CA PHE A 59 -5.16 10.69 21.72
C PHE A 59 -6.58 11.22 21.49
N PRO A 60 -6.78 12.56 21.47
CA PRO A 60 -8.08 13.17 21.24
C PRO A 60 -8.44 13.14 19.73
N VAL A 61 -8.75 11.95 19.22
CA VAL A 61 -9.19 11.71 17.84
C VAL A 61 -10.61 11.14 17.82
N SER A 62 -11.29 11.24 16.68
CA SER A 62 -12.53 10.48 16.43
C SER A 62 -12.21 9.10 15.83
N ASP A 63 -13.26 8.29 15.66
CA ASP A 63 -13.24 7.01 14.95
C ASP A 63 -13.21 7.17 13.41
N VAL A 64 -13.34 8.40 12.90
CA VAL A 64 -13.33 8.70 11.47
C VAL A 64 -11.90 8.71 10.94
N LYS A 65 -11.60 7.79 10.02
CA LYS A 65 -10.27 7.58 9.45
C LYS A 65 -10.27 7.74 7.93
N SER A 66 -9.15 8.17 7.39
CA SER A 66 -8.79 8.07 5.97
C SER A 66 -7.38 7.51 5.88
N ILE A 67 -7.02 6.89 4.77
CA ILE A 67 -5.71 6.26 4.60
C ILE A 67 -5.00 6.81 3.37
N SER A 68 -3.71 7.09 3.55
CA SER A 68 -2.83 7.57 2.49
C SER A 68 -1.44 6.96 2.63
N GLY A 69 -0.68 6.96 1.55
CA GLY A 69 0.70 6.51 1.59
C GLY A 69 1.46 6.76 0.29
N HIS A 70 2.77 6.52 0.34
CA HIS A 70 3.69 6.70 -0.78
C HIS A 70 4.32 5.37 -1.19
N SER A 71 4.40 5.05 -2.49
CA SER A 71 5.09 3.86 -3.00
C SER A 71 4.55 2.55 -2.41
N MET A 72 5.36 1.79 -1.67
CA MET A 72 4.89 0.64 -0.88
C MET A 72 3.79 1.04 0.12
N GLY A 73 3.88 2.24 0.72
CA GLY A 73 2.82 2.81 1.56
C GLY A 73 1.55 3.13 0.77
N GLY A 74 1.67 3.57 -0.48
CA GLY A 74 0.52 3.80 -1.37
C GLY A 74 -0.18 2.50 -1.73
N HIS A 75 0.60 1.45 -1.98
CA HIS A 75 0.11 0.07 -2.08
C HIS A 75 -0.66 -0.37 -0.83
N GLY A 76 -0.08 -0.15 0.36
CA GLY A 76 -0.72 -0.47 1.63
C GLY A 76 -2.04 0.28 1.79
N ALA A 77 -2.05 1.59 1.53
CA ALA A 77 -3.25 2.43 1.61
C ALA A 77 -4.37 1.95 0.68
N LEU A 78 -4.05 1.65 -0.58
CA LEU A 78 -5.01 1.14 -1.56
C LEU A 78 -5.59 -0.22 -1.12
N THR A 79 -4.74 -1.20 -0.82
CA THR A 79 -5.18 -2.55 -0.48
C THR A 79 -5.97 -2.58 0.84
N ILE A 80 -5.49 -1.87 1.87
CA ILE A 80 -6.18 -1.76 3.16
C ILE A 80 -7.52 -1.05 3.01
N GLY A 81 -7.57 0.09 2.32
CA GLY A 81 -8.82 0.84 2.12
C GLY A 81 -9.86 0.03 1.35
N LEU A 82 -9.45 -0.65 0.29
CA LEU A 82 -10.34 -1.49 -0.54
C LEU A 82 -10.88 -2.70 0.21
N LYS A 83 -10.07 -3.34 1.07
CA LYS A 83 -10.50 -4.50 1.86
C LYS A 83 -11.36 -4.14 3.06
N ASN A 84 -11.28 -2.90 3.53
CA ASN A 84 -11.96 -2.44 4.74
C ASN A 84 -12.76 -1.16 4.49
N PRO A 85 -13.69 -1.15 3.51
CA PRO A 85 -14.32 0.08 3.06
C PRO A 85 -15.19 0.77 4.13
N THR A 86 -15.60 0.06 5.19
CA THR A 86 -16.36 0.62 6.29
C THR A 86 -15.50 1.33 7.33
N LEU A 87 -14.18 1.07 7.36
CA LEU A 87 -13.25 1.65 8.33
C LEU A 87 -12.69 3.00 7.89
N TYR A 88 -12.78 3.33 6.59
CA TYR A 88 -12.16 4.51 6.00
C TYR A 88 -13.18 5.35 5.22
N ARG A 89 -12.95 6.67 5.16
CA ARG A 89 -13.77 7.61 4.38
C ARG A 89 -13.24 7.85 2.97
N SER A 90 -11.94 7.73 2.79
CA SER A 90 -11.27 7.96 1.51
C SER A 90 -9.92 7.28 1.47
N ILE A 91 -9.44 7.04 0.25
CA ILE A 91 -8.12 6.50 -0.03
C ILE A 91 -7.36 7.51 -0.89
N SER A 92 -6.11 7.80 -0.54
CA SER A 92 -5.20 8.47 -1.47
C SER A 92 -3.83 7.79 -1.55
N ALA A 93 -3.08 8.04 -2.61
CA ALA A 93 -1.72 7.52 -2.72
C ALA A 93 -0.83 8.39 -3.63
N PHE A 94 0.45 8.46 -3.29
CA PHE A 94 1.50 9.01 -4.12
C PHE A 94 2.35 7.88 -4.70
N SER A 95 2.55 7.87 -6.02
CA SER A 95 3.36 6.88 -6.73
C SER A 95 3.16 5.42 -6.25
N PRO A 96 1.91 4.92 -6.11
CA PRO A 96 1.68 3.61 -5.50
C PRO A 96 2.20 2.44 -6.34
N ILE A 97 2.71 1.40 -5.68
CA ILE A 97 2.90 0.08 -6.29
C ILE A 97 1.51 -0.55 -6.54
N SER A 98 0.98 -0.38 -7.74
CA SER A 98 -0.45 -0.60 -7.97
C SER A 98 -0.82 -2.02 -8.41
N ASN A 99 0.15 -2.76 -8.97
CA ASN A 99 -0.01 -4.16 -9.37
C ASN A 99 1.22 -4.97 -8.95
N PRO A 100 1.47 -5.13 -7.63
CA PRO A 100 2.63 -5.84 -7.09
C PRO A 100 2.80 -7.27 -7.61
N MET A 101 1.72 -7.98 -7.96
CA MET A 101 1.83 -9.32 -8.54
C MET A 101 2.54 -9.34 -9.91
N GLN A 102 2.60 -8.19 -10.58
CA GLN A 102 3.15 -8.04 -11.93
C GLN A 102 4.38 -7.13 -11.97
N CYS A 103 5.01 -6.81 -10.82
CA CYS A 103 6.26 -6.06 -10.79
C CYS A 103 7.36 -6.77 -9.98
N PRO A 104 8.66 -6.49 -10.25
CA PRO A 104 9.75 -7.18 -9.58
C PRO A 104 9.73 -7.08 -8.05
N TRP A 105 9.48 -5.88 -7.50
CA TRP A 105 9.44 -5.70 -6.04
C TRP A 105 8.33 -6.52 -5.39
N GLY A 106 7.11 -6.45 -5.94
CA GLY A 106 5.98 -7.19 -5.39
C GLY A 106 6.12 -8.71 -5.56
N GLN A 107 6.63 -9.19 -6.69
CA GLN A 107 6.88 -10.63 -6.90
C GLN A 107 7.91 -11.18 -5.90
N LYS A 108 8.99 -10.43 -5.64
CA LYS A 108 10.00 -10.81 -4.65
C LYS A 108 9.41 -10.85 -3.24
N ALA A 109 8.76 -9.77 -2.81
CA ALA A 109 8.17 -9.67 -1.48
C ALA A 109 7.05 -10.71 -1.26
N PHE A 110 6.15 -10.89 -2.22
CA PHE A 110 5.05 -11.85 -2.09
C PHE A 110 5.53 -13.30 -2.12
N THR A 111 6.53 -13.62 -2.94
CA THR A 111 7.14 -14.96 -2.91
C THR A 111 7.75 -15.25 -1.54
N ALA A 112 8.47 -14.29 -0.96
CA ALA A 112 9.10 -14.44 0.34
C ALA A 112 8.07 -14.52 1.48
N TYR A 113 7.07 -13.64 1.50
CA TYR A 113 6.15 -13.50 2.62
C TYR A 113 4.92 -14.41 2.54
N LEU A 114 4.39 -14.63 1.34
CA LEU A 114 3.12 -15.35 1.11
C LEU A 114 3.34 -16.74 0.49
N GLY A 115 4.51 -16.97 -0.13
CA GLY A 115 4.85 -18.21 -0.81
C GLY A 115 4.50 -18.19 -2.29
N THR A 116 4.53 -19.36 -2.93
CA THR A 116 4.39 -19.49 -4.39
C THR A 116 2.94 -19.65 -4.88
N ASP A 117 1.96 -19.66 -3.97
CA ASP A 117 0.55 -19.64 -4.34
C ASP A 117 0.12 -18.23 -4.76
N ILE A 118 0.18 -17.96 -6.06
CA ILE A 118 -0.12 -16.65 -6.66
C ILE A 118 -1.57 -16.22 -6.40
N GLU A 119 -2.51 -17.14 -6.19
CA GLU A 119 -3.89 -16.78 -5.87
C GLU A 119 -3.97 -16.07 -4.51
N SER A 120 -3.12 -16.46 -3.55
CA SER A 120 -3.05 -15.82 -2.24
C SER A 120 -2.60 -14.36 -2.31
N TRP A 121 -1.88 -13.96 -3.36
CA TRP A 121 -1.34 -12.61 -3.54
C TRP A 121 -2.43 -11.60 -3.95
N LYS A 122 -3.51 -12.05 -4.61
CA LYS A 122 -4.58 -11.18 -5.12
C LYS A 122 -5.26 -10.35 -4.04
N GLN A 123 -5.27 -10.83 -2.79
CA GLN A 123 -5.83 -10.09 -1.67
C GLN A 123 -4.96 -8.91 -1.23
N TYR A 124 -3.72 -8.81 -1.72
CA TYR A 124 -2.79 -7.73 -1.46
C TYR A 124 -2.44 -6.98 -2.76
N ASP A 125 -3.25 -7.07 -3.82
CA ASP A 125 -3.00 -6.34 -5.07
C ASP A 125 -4.20 -5.44 -5.40
N ALA A 126 -4.00 -4.12 -5.37
CA ALA A 126 -5.08 -3.15 -5.55
C ALA A 126 -5.74 -3.25 -6.94
N SER A 127 -4.96 -3.56 -7.98
CA SER A 127 -5.51 -3.77 -9.32
C SER A 127 -6.37 -5.03 -9.38
N GLU A 128 -5.96 -6.12 -8.71
CA GLU A 128 -6.78 -7.33 -8.61
C GLU A 128 -8.03 -7.15 -7.75
N LEU A 129 -7.96 -6.36 -6.68
CA LEU A 129 -9.12 -6.03 -5.85
C LEU A 129 -10.16 -5.22 -6.65
N LEU A 130 -9.74 -4.20 -7.41
CA LEU A 130 -10.64 -3.39 -8.25
C LEU A 130 -11.22 -4.16 -9.46
N LYS A 131 -10.55 -5.23 -9.91
CA LYS A 131 -11.11 -6.14 -10.92
C LYS A 131 -12.24 -7.02 -10.37
N LYS A 132 -12.40 -7.16 -9.05
CA LYS A 132 -13.44 -8.00 -8.46
C LYS A 132 -14.75 -7.25 -8.23
N GLU A 133 -14.66 -6.00 -7.82
CA GLU A 133 -15.85 -5.20 -7.50
C GLU A 133 -15.57 -3.70 -7.54
N LYS A 134 -16.66 -2.92 -7.52
CA LYS A 134 -16.60 -1.46 -7.43
C LYS A 134 -16.17 -1.04 -6.03
N SER A 135 -15.16 -0.17 -5.93
CA SER A 135 -14.83 0.52 -4.67
C SER A 135 -15.98 1.43 -4.26
N PRO A 136 -16.48 1.33 -3.00
CA PRO A 136 -17.43 2.29 -2.46
C PRO A 136 -16.75 3.58 -1.98
N LEU A 137 -15.41 3.60 -1.89
CA LEU A 137 -14.63 4.76 -1.47
C LEU A 137 -14.09 5.54 -2.67
N PRO A 138 -14.02 6.88 -2.57
CA PRO A 138 -13.29 7.69 -3.54
C PRO A 138 -11.78 7.45 -3.39
N ILE A 139 -11.09 7.36 -4.53
CA ILE A 139 -9.66 7.08 -4.61
C ILE A 139 -8.97 8.21 -5.39
N LEU A 140 -7.95 8.83 -4.78
CA LEU A 140 -7.07 9.80 -5.43
C LEU A 140 -5.66 9.23 -5.56
N VAL A 141 -5.09 9.25 -6.76
CA VAL A 141 -3.70 8.87 -6.99
C VAL A 141 -2.96 10.00 -7.70
N ASP A 142 -1.84 10.42 -7.13
CA ASP A 142 -0.88 11.32 -7.77
C ASP A 142 0.35 10.54 -8.18
N GLN A 143 0.78 10.71 -9.42
CA GLN A 143 1.93 10.02 -9.99
C GLN A 143 2.80 11.00 -10.77
N GLY A 144 4.09 11.10 -10.43
CA GLY A 144 5.06 11.79 -11.26
C GLY A 144 5.30 11.06 -12.59
N ASP A 145 5.28 11.77 -13.72
CA ASP A 145 5.54 11.16 -15.04
C ASP A 145 7.05 10.97 -15.35
N ALA A 146 7.92 11.59 -14.55
CA ALA A 146 9.38 11.44 -14.59
C ALA A 146 9.92 10.48 -13.51
N ASP A 147 9.02 9.74 -12.85
CA ASP A 147 9.35 8.74 -11.84
C ASP A 147 10.07 7.53 -12.47
N GLY A 148 11.31 7.28 -12.04
CA GLY A 148 12.14 6.19 -12.56
C GLY A 148 11.58 4.78 -12.31
N PHE A 149 10.62 4.63 -11.38
CA PHE A 149 9.99 3.35 -11.06
C PHE A 149 8.65 3.15 -11.78
N LEU A 150 8.15 4.17 -12.51
CA LEU A 150 6.82 4.22 -13.09
C LEU A 150 6.41 2.95 -13.83
N SER A 151 7.16 2.59 -14.88
CA SER A 151 6.82 1.49 -15.78
C SER A 151 7.12 0.12 -15.19
N GLU A 152 8.23 0.00 -14.45
CA GLU A 152 8.70 -1.28 -13.93
C GLU A 152 7.93 -1.70 -12.69
N GLN A 153 7.72 -0.77 -11.75
CA GLN A 153 7.23 -1.08 -10.40
C GLN A 153 5.80 -0.57 -10.14
N LEU A 154 5.48 0.65 -10.55
CA LEU A 154 4.29 1.36 -10.05
C LEU A 154 3.01 1.00 -10.82
N LYS A 155 3.09 0.97 -12.15
CA LYS A 155 2.01 0.51 -13.06
C LYS A 155 0.63 1.17 -12.81
N PRO A 156 0.54 2.51 -12.64
CA PRO A 156 -0.73 3.19 -12.34
C PRO A 156 -1.77 3.05 -13.46
N GLU A 157 -1.34 2.81 -14.70
CA GLU A 157 -2.22 2.54 -15.84
C GLU A 157 -3.06 1.28 -15.65
N VAL A 158 -2.49 0.25 -14.99
CA VAL A 158 -3.18 -1.01 -14.71
C VAL A 158 -4.25 -0.80 -13.64
N LEU A 159 -3.95 0.03 -12.63
CA LEU A 159 -4.90 0.41 -11.59
C LEU A 159 -6.10 1.14 -12.16
N LEU A 160 -5.85 2.15 -13.01
CA LEU A 160 -6.90 2.93 -13.66
C LEU A 160 -7.76 2.04 -14.58
N ALA A 161 -7.14 1.13 -15.32
CA ALA A 161 -7.87 0.17 -16.14
C ALA A 161 -8.76 -0.76 -15.30
N ALA A 162 -8.26 -1.27 -14.17
CA ALA A 162 -9.03 -2.09 -13.23
C ALA A 162 -10.22 -1.33 -12.63
N ALA A 163 -10.01 -0.09 -12.16
CA ALA A 163 -11.06 0.76 -11.61
C ALA A 163 -12.22 0.98 -12.59
N LYS A 164 -11.91 1.17 -13.87
CA LYS A 164 -12.91 1.40 -14.93
C LYS A 164 -13.81 0.20 -15.18
N GLN A 165 -13.35 -1.04 -14.96
CA GLN A 165 -14.14 -2.25 -15.24
C GLN A 165 -15.44 -2.30 -14.44
N HIS A 166 -15.41 -1.83 -13.19
CA HIS A 166 -16.58 -1.80 -12.30
C HIS A 166 -17.06 -0.37 -11.97
N GLY A 167 -16.50 0.65 -12.62
CA GLY A 167 -16.88 2.05 -12.41
C GLY A 167 -16.56 2.57 -11.00
N SER A 168 -15.42 2.16 -10.45
CA SER A 168 -14.84 2.72 -9.22
C SER A 168 -14.43 4.18 -9.46
N GLU A 169 -14.69 5.05 -8.48
CA GLU A 169 -14.27 6.46 -8.53
C GLU A 169 -12.77 6.56 -8.22
N LEU A 170 -11.94 6.44 -9.26
CA LEU A 170 -10.49 6.61 -9.18
C LEU A 170 -10.07 7.80 -10.02
N ASN A 171 -9.56 8.84 -9.35
CA ASN A 171 -8.94 10.00 -9.97
C ASN A 171 -7.42 9.82 -9.99
N LEU A 172 -6.87 9.50 -11.16
CA LEU A 172 -5.42 9.44 -11.38
C LEU A 172 -4.93 10.75 -12.00
N ARG A 173 -4.04 11.46 -11.30
CA ARG A 173 -3.40 12.68 -11.76
C ARG A 173 -1.93 12.39 -12.10
N MET A 174 -1.60 12.50 -13.39
CA MET A 174 -0.21 12.43 -13.85
C MET A 174 0.41 13.83 -13.73
N GLN A 175 1.49 13.94 -12.97
CA GLN A 175 2.14 15.20 -12.59
C GLN A 175 3.44 15.36 -13.38
N SER A 176 3.46 16.34 -14.29
CA SER A 176 4.54 16.44 -15.26
C SER A 176 5.85 16.95 -14.67
N GLY A 177 6.95 16.25 -14.95
CA GLY A 177 8.31 16.57 -14.49
C GLY A 177 8.61 16.15 -13.05
N TYR A 178 7.66 15.54 -12.34
CA TYR A 178 7.83 15.09 -10.97
C TYR A 178 8.39 13.66 -10.90
N ASP A 179 9.26 13.42 -9.93
CA ASP A 179 9.93 12.14 -9.67
C ASP A 179 9.29 11.38 -8.48
N HIS A 180 10.01 10.39 -7.93
CA HIS A 180 9.57 9.57 -6.79
C HIS A 180 9.86 10.19 -5.41
N SER A 181 10.43 11.40 -5.37
CA SER A 181 11.02 11.94 -4.13
C SER A 181 9.98 12.59 -3.23
N TYR A 182 10.39 12.90 -2.00
CA TYR A 182 9.56 13.72 -1.10
C TYR A 182 9.33 15.15 -1.61
N TYR A 183 10.14 15.68 -2.54
CA TYR A 183 9.86 16.99 -3.16
C TYR A 183 8.56 16.96 -3.99
N PHE A 184 8.34 15.86 -4.72
CA PHE A 184 7.08 15.62 -5.40
C PHE A 184 5.94 15.59 -4.40
N ILE A 185 6.02 14.72 -3.39
CA ILE A 185 4.97 14.55 -2.38
C ILE A 185 4.64 15.88 -1.69
N SER A 186 5.65 16.63 -1.25
CA SER A 186 5.46 17.90 -0.54
C SER A 186 4.81 18.99 -1.39
N SER A 187 4.83 18.86 -2.72
CA SER A 187 4.20 19.85 -3.62
C SER A 187 2.67 19.71 -3.67
N PHE A 188 2.12 18.60 -3.15
CA PHE A 188 0.71 18.25 -3.26
C PHE A 188 0.08 17.80 -1.92
N ILE A 189 0.82 17.87 -0.81
CA ILE A 189 0.29 17.74 0.54
C ILE A 189 -0.01 19.15 1.07
N ASP A 190 -1.27 19.41 1.40
CA ASP A 190 -1.78 20.64 2.04
C ASP A 190 -2.29 20.36 3.47
#